data_AF-A0A4V3BEW3-F1
#
_entry.id   AF-A0A4V3BEW3-F1
#
_cell.length_a   1.000
_cell.length_b   1.000
_cell.length_c   1.000
_cell.angle_alpha   90.00
_cell.angle_beta   90.00
_cell.angle_gamma   90.00
#
_symmetry.space_group_name_H-M   'P 1'
#
loop_
_entity.id
_entity.type
_entity.pdbx_description
1 polymer ?
#
loop_
_entity_poly.entity_id
_entity_poly.type
_entity_poly.pdbx_seq_one_letter_code
_entity_poly.pdbx_strand_id
1 'polypeptide(L)' 'MMPTILLKASHPTSYVNDTKFQLIDEKEKYICLNSYRDQSKAVAKKTNKSHVIKLEFIYPDEYTETIVMKAD' A
#
# COMPACT_ATOMS: atom_id res chain seq x y z
N MET A 1 -0.98 18.76 15.67
CA MET A 1 -0.42 18.44 14.35
C MET A 1 -0.45 16.92 14.25
N MET A 2 -1.12 16.35 13.25
CA MET A 2 -1.07 14.89 13.05
C MET A 2 0.35 14.52 12.57
N PRO A 3 0.89 13.36 12.95
CA PRO A 3 2.22 12.96 12.49
C PRO A 3 2.20 12.71 10.98
N THR A 4 3.27 13.14 10.32
CA THR A 4 3.58 12.68 8.96
C THR A 4 4.19 11.29 9.07
N ILE A 5 3.64 10.34 8.33
CA ILE A 5 4.07 8.95 8.29
C ILE A 5 4.63 8.62 6.91
N LEU A 6 5.61 7.70 6.87
CA LEU A 6 6.17 7.21 5.62
C LEU A 6 5.40 5.95 5.19
N LEU A 7 4.69 6.03 4.08
CA LEU A 7 4.06 4.89 3.43
C LEU A 7 5.04 4.25 2.44
N LYS A 8 5.33 2.97 2.62
CA LYS A 8 6.02 2.13 1.65
C LYS A 8 5.05 1.12 1.06
N ALA A 9 4.82 1.19 -0.25
CA ALA A 9 3.95 0.28 -0.99
C ALA A 9 4.79 -0.63 -1.89
N SER A 10 4.71 -1.94 -1.68
CA SER A 10 5.46 -2.96 -2.43
C SER A 10 4.51 -3.83 -3.25
N HIS A 11 4.84 -4.07 -4.52
CA HIS A 11 4.04 -4.86 -5.47
C HIS A 11 4.73 -6.19 -5.81
N PRO A 12 4.62 -7.23 -4.95
CA PRO A 12 5.36 -8.50 -5.10
C PRO A 12 4.90 -9.39 -6.28
N THR A 13 3.85 -9.01 -7.01
CA THR A 13 3.29 -9.83 -8.12
C THR A 13 3.63 -9.31 -9.52
N SER A 14 4.22 -8.13 -9.66
CA SER A 14 4.75 -7.68 -10.95
C SER A 14 6.13 -8.30 -11.18
N TYR A 15 6.44 -8.65 -12.42
CA TYR A 15 7.78 -9.10 -12.88
C TYR A 15 8.94 -8.15 -12.48
N VAL A 16 8.59 -6.97 -11.95
CA VAL A 16 9.47 -5.99 -11.33
C VAL A 16 8.95 -5.80 -9.90
N ASN A 17 9.78 -6.04 -8.89
CA ASN A 17 9.49 -5.65 -7.51
C ASN A 17 9.47 -4.12 -7.44
N ASP A 18 8.33 -3.50 -7.74
CA ASP A 18 8.17 -2.05 -7.65
C ASP A 18 7.82 -1.69 -6.20
N THR A 19 8.65 -0.83 -5.60
CA THR A 19 8.46 -0.30 -4.26
C THR A 19 8.38 1.21 -4.34
N LYS A 20 7.27 1.77 -3.88
CA LYS A 20 7.03 3.22 -3.87
C LYS A 20 7.02 3.74 -2.44
N PHE A 21 7.58 4.92 -2.25
CA PHE A 21 7.61 5.63 -0.98
C PHE A 21 6.82 6.93 -1.11
N GLN A 22 6.01 7.24 -0.11
CA GLN A 22 5.21 8.44 -0.05
C GLN A 22 5.12 8.95 1.40
N LEU A 23 5.28 10.25 1.59
CA LEU A 23 4.92 10.90 2.86
C LEU A 23 3.42 11.21 2.84
N ILE A 24 2.72 10.82 3.90
CA ILE A 24 1.28 11.10 4.05
C ILE A 24 1.01 11.61 5.47
N ASP A 25 -0.05 12.38 5.65
CA ASP A 25 -0.57 12.66 6.99
C ASP A 25 -1.28 11.41 7.52
N GLU A 26 -1.17 11.10 8.81
CA GLU A 26 -1.84 9.92 9.38
C GLU A 26 -3.36 9.88 9.11
N LYS A 27 -4.02 11.04 9.08
CA LYS A 27 -5.45 11.16 8.74
C LYS A 27 -5.79 10.62 7.33
N GLU A 28 -4.82 10.59 6.42
CA GLU A 28 -4.98 10.15 5.02
C GLU A 28 -4.79 8.64 4.86
N LYS A 29 -4.34 7.93 5.90
CA LYS A 29 -4.07 6.49 5.89
C LYS A 29 -5.21 5.66 5.30
N TYR A 30 -6.45 5.93 5.73
CA TYR A 30 -7.62 5.22 5.22
C TYR A 30 -7.92 5.52 3.74
N ILE A 31 -7.65 6.75 3.30
CA ILE A 31 -7.80 7.16 1.91
C ILE A 31 -6.78 6.41 1.03
N CYS A 32 -5.51 6.40 1.45
CA CYS A 32 -4.46 5.65 0.77
C CYS A 32 -4.78 4.15 0.71
N LEU A 33 -5.21 3.56 1.82
CA LEU A 33 -5.55 2.14 1.90
C LEU A 33 -6.67 1.77 0.93
N ASN A 34 -7.73 2.58 0.85
CA ASN A 34 -8.82 2.33 -0.09
C ASN A 34 -8.35 2.48 -1.55
N SER A 35 -7.52 3.49 -1.85
CA SER A 35 -6.93 3.66 -3.19
C SER A 35 -6.12 2.44 -3.65
N TYR A 36 -5.23 1.91 -2.79
CA TYR A 36 -4.46 0.70 -3.09
C TYR A 36 -5.35 -0.54 -3.22
N ARG A 37 -6.41 -0.65 -2.41
CA ARG A 37 -7.39 -1.74 -2.53
C ARG A 37 -8.07 -1.73 -3.90
N ASP A 38 -8.54 -0.57 -4.34
CA ASP A 38 -9.24 -0.41 -5.62
C ASP A 38 -8.28 -0.64 -6.79
N GLN A 39 -7.05 -0.14 -6.70
CA GLN A 39 -5.99 -0.44 -7.66
C GLN A 39 -5.73 -1.96 -7.75
N SER A 40 -5.62 -2.64 -6.60
CA SER A 40 -5.37 -4.08 -6.57
C SER A 40 -6.49 -4.87 -7.25
N LYS A 41 -7.76 -4.53 -6.98
CA LYS A 41 -8.91 -5.15 -7.64
C LYS A 41 -8.92 -4.88 -9.14
N ALA A 42 -8.62 -3.65 -9.57
CA ALA A 42 -8.59 -3.28 -10.97
C ALA A 42 -7.50 -4.06 -11.74
N VAL A 43 -6.31 -4.22 -11.13
CA VAL A 43 -5.21 -4.99 -11.72
C VAL A 43 -5.54 -6.48 -11.78
N ALA A 44 -6.09 -7.05 -10.70
CA ALA A 44 -6.49 -8.46 -10.69
C ALA A 44 -7.50 -8.77 -11.80
N LYS A 45 -8.55 -7.93 -11.93
CA LYS A 45 -9.55 -8.02 -13.00
C LYS A 45 -8.95 -7.88 -14.40
N LYS A 46 -8.01 -6.94 -14.59
CA LYS A 46 -7.37 -6.68 -15.90
C LYS A 46 -6.45 -7.81 -16.32
N THR A 47 -5.73 -8.41 -15.38
CA THR A 47 -4.71 -9.44 -15.66
C THR A 47 -5.23 -10.87 -15.56
N ASN A 48 -6.44 -11.05 -15.00
CA ASN A 48 -7.02 -12.34 -14.65
C ASN A 48 -6.05 -13.18 -13.78
N LYS A 49 -5.34 -12.50 -12.88
CA LYS A 49 -4.36 -13.07 -11.96
C LYS A 49 -4.50 -12.40 -10.61
N SER A 50 -4.21 -13.13 -9.54
CA SER A 50 -4.15 -12.56 -8.20
C SER A 50 -3.14 -11.42 -8.15
N HIS A 51 -3.54 -10.31 -7.53
CA HIS A 51 -2.68 -9.16 -7.31
C HIS A 51 -2.48 -8.95 -5.80
N VAL A 52 -1.23 -8.82 -5.38
CA VAL A 52 -0.85 -8.64 -3.98
C VAL A 52 -0.13 -7.32 -3.83
N ILE A 53 -0.46 -6.58 -2.77
CA ILE A 53 0.22 -5.33 -2.37
C ILE A 53 0.55 -5.43 -0.89
N LYS A 54 1.79 -5.10 -0.53
CA LYS A 54 2.21 -4.91 0.87
C LYS A 54 2.33 -3.42 1.14
N LEU A 55 1.60 -2.91 2.13
CA LEU A 55 1.68 -1.53 2.60
C LEU A 55 2.34 -1.52 3.98
N GLU A 56 3.35 -0.68 4.16
CA GLU A 56 4.02 -0.44 5.44
C GLU A 56 3.87 1.05 5.79
N PHE A 57 3.17 1.35 6.89
CA PHE A 57 3.05 2.69 7.44
C PHE A 57 4.07 2.84 8.57
N ILE A 58 5.16 3.55 8.28
CA ILE A 58 6.31 3.72 9.16
C ILE A 58 6.14 5.05 9.89
N TYR A 59 5.97 4.97 11.20
CA TYR A 59 5.77 6.10 12.08
C TYR A 59 7.11 6.66 12.59
N PRO A 60 7.18 7.96 12.97
CA PRO A 60 8.42 8.57 13.47
C PRO A 60 8.97 7.97 14.77
N ASP A 61 8.13 7.29 15.55
CA ASP A 61 8.46 6.61 16.81
C ASP A 61 8.93 5.17 16.61
N GLU A 62 9.41 4.85 15.40
CA GLU A 62 9.90 3.52 14.98
C GLU A 62 8.82 2.42 14.96
N TYR A 63 7.56 2.75 15.25
CA TYR A 63 6.44 1.85 15.05
C TYR A 63 6.14 1.68 13.57
N THR A 64 5.86 0.44 13.13
CA THR A 64 5.47 0.15 11.74
C THR A 64 4.23 -0.70 11.70
N GLU A 65 3.20 -0.21 11.01
CA GLU A 65 2.01 -1.00 10.69
C GLU A 65 2.14 -1.62 9.31
N THR A 66 1.96 -2.94 9.23
CA THR A 66 2.02 -3.68 7.97
C THR A 66 0.66 -4.22 7.60
N ILE A 67 0.24 -3.99 6.35
CA ILE A 67 -0.99 -4.52 5.78
C ILE A 67 -0.66 -5.24 4.47
N VAL A 68 -1.10 -6.50 4.37
CA VAL A 68 -1.02 -7.28 3.13
C VAL A 68 -2.40 -7.37 2.52
N MET A 69 -2.54 -6.89 1.29
CA MET A 69 -3.78 -6.89 0.54
C MET A 69 -3.67 -7.88 -0.62
N LYS A 70 -4.72 -8.67 -0.83
CA LYS A 70 -4.86 -9.58 -1.98
C LYS A 70 -6.18 -9.32 -2.68
N ALA A 71 -6.17 -9.29 -4.01
CA ALA A 71 -7.35 -9.34 -4.85
C ALA A 71 -7.22 -10.50 -5.85
N ASP A 72 -8.33 -11.17 -6.13
CA ASP A 72 -8.46 -12.29 -7.06
C ASP A 72 -9.42 -11.95 -8.20
#